data_AF-A0ABD1FYB0-F1
#
_entry.id   AF-A0ABD1FYB0-F1
#
_cell.length_a   1.000
_cell.length_b   1.000
_cell.length_c   1.000
_cell.angle_alpha   90.00
_cell.angle_beta   90.00
_cell.angle_gamma   90.00
#
_symmetry.space_group_name_H-M   'P 1'
#
loop_
_entity.id
_entity.type
_entity.pdbx_description
1 polymer ?
#
loop_
_entity_poly.entity_id
_entity_poly.type
_entity_poly.pdbx_seq_one_letter_code
_entity_poly.pdbx_strand_id
1 'polypeptide(L)'
;MSASYITLRREFRSLNLFKHSPRRPDQMVAKYADALSIALLFFDVQKSGKLEKSRISWRGDSGLEDGKEEKLDMSKGLYDAGNNVGDPEFDHKCWQRPEVAALPRPLMQVNSSYPGSNVAAETAVAMASTSLVFRSTHLAYSRLLLKHARQLFVFADTYKGSCSDSLPQVQNYYNTSGYGDKLLWAAACVYHATGGMAYLQYATVQGNYFTDWGAKTWFSWDNKLTGTQVLLSRVSFFKSRSIRVEESITLQLYKRTAELVVCGLLPNSSSASQRTEGLLSKRTQY
;
A
#
# COMPACT_ATOMS: atom_id res chain seq x y z
N MET A 1 12.55 -21.13 -31.53
CA MET A 1 12.80 -21.03 -30.07
C MET A 1 11.73 -21.81 -29.27
N SER A 2 11.63 -23.14 -29.47
CA SER A 2 10.56 -23.97 -28.85
C SER A 2 11.10 -24.96 -27.80
N ALA A 3 12.39 -25.30 -27.83
CA ALA A 3 12.97 -26.26 -26.90
C ALA A 3 13.27 -25.67 -25.50
N SER A 4 13.79 -24.45 -25.42
CA SER A 4 14.24 -23.85 -24.14
C SER A 4 13.10 -23.51 -23.16
N TYR A 5 11.89 -23.23 -23.67
CA TYR A 5 10.71 -22.97 -22.84
C TYR A 5 10.12 -24.25 -22.23
N ILE A 6 10.29 -25.39 -22.91
CA ILE A 6 9.85 -26.70 -22.44
C ILE A 6 10.80 -27.22 -21.36
N THR A 7 12.11 -27.00 -21.49
CA THR A 7 13.11 -27.44 -20.50
C THR A 7 12.94 -26.73 -19.14
N LEU A 8 12.69 -25.43 -19.12
CA LEU A 8 12.46 -24.69 -17.85
C LEU A 8 11.15 -25.08 -17.15
N ARG A 9 10.08 -25.38 -17.90
CA ARG A 9 8.83 -25.92 -17.30
C ARG A 9 9.01 -27.34 -16.79
N ARG A 10 9.91 -28.13 -17.40
CA ARG A 10 10.20 -29.50 -16.99
C ARG A 10 11.06 -29.54 -15.72
N GLU A 11 12.04 -28.65 -15.59
CA GLU A 11 12.87 -28.47 -14.38
C GLU A 11 12.03 -28.04 -13.15
N PHE A 12 11.07 -27.14 -13.32
CA PHE A 12 10.15 -26.77 -12.21
C PHE A 12 9.10 -27.83 -11.88
N ARG A 13 8.76 -28.72 -12.82
CA ARG A 13 7.90 -29.90 -12.55
C ARG A 13 8.69 -31.09 -11.99
N SER A 14 9.98 -31.19 -12.26
CA SER A 14 10.85 -32.26 -11.75
C SER A 14 11.44 -31.98 -10.37
N LEU A 15 11.33 -30.74 -9.87
CA LEU A 15 11.48 -30.43 -8.44
C LEU A 15 10.22 -30.84 -7.66
N ASN A 16 9.89 -32.13 -7.71
CA ASN A 16 9.02 -32.81 -6.73
C ASN A 16 9.77 -32.99 -5.40
N LEU A 17 10.35 -31.92 -4.86
CA LEU A 17 10.96 -31.91 -3.52
C LEU A 17 9.91 -31.88 -2.39
N PHE A 18 8.63 -31.77 -2.73
CA PHE A 18 7.54 -31.93 -1.79
C PHE A 18 6.52 -32.92 -2.34
N LYS A 19 6.71 -34.21 -2.05
CA LYS A 19 5.60 -35.17 -2.03
C LYS A 19 4.48 -34.56 -1.17
N HIS A 20 3.42 -34.07 -1.80
CA HIS A 20 2.21 -33.68 -1.10
C HIS A 20 1.52 -34.95 -0.59
N SER A 21 1.99 -35.43 0.56
CA SER A 21 1.17 -36.23 1.45
C SER A 21 0.01 -35.33 1.93
N PRO A 22 -1.23 -35.83 2.05
CA PRO A 22 -2.33 -35.07 2.63
C PRO A 22 -2.09 -34.96 4.13
N ARG A 23 -1.13 -34.12 4.51
CA ARG A 23 -0.87 -33.78 5.90
C ARG A 23 -1.95 -32.77 6.29
N ARG A 24 -2.64 -33.07 7.40
CA ARG A 24 -3.35 -32.05 8.19
C ARG A 24 -2.49 -30.79 8.25
N PRO A 25 -3.06 -29.56 8.23
CA PRO A 25 -2.26 -28.34 8.33
C PRO A 25 -1.24 -28.55 9.43
N ASP A 26 0.05 -28.48 9.07
CA ASP A 26 1.08 -28.64 10.08
C ASP A 26 0.81 -27.60 11.18
N GLN A 27 1.21 -27.90 12.41
CA GLN A 27 0.90 -27.04 13.56
C GLN A 27 1.38 -25.59 13.34
N MET A 28 2.38 -25.39 12.47
CA MET A 28 2.89 -24.08 12.08
C MET A 28 1.91 -23.32 11.17
N VAL A 29 1.40 -23.95 10.10
CA VAL A 29 0.38 -23.38 9.22
C VAL A 29 -0.87 -23.02 10.02
N ALA A 30 -1.27 -23.87 10.97
CA ALA A 30 -2.38 -23.56 11.87
C ALA A 30 -2.11 -22.27 12.69
N LYS A 31 -0.93 -22.16 13.32
CA LYS A 31 -0.53 -20.95 14.07
C LYS A 31 -0.52 -19.69 13.21
N TYR A 32 -0.02 -19.76 11.98
CA TYR A 32 -0.01 -18.60 11.07
C TYR A 32 -1.42 -18.23 10.59
N ALA A 33 -2.29 -19.22 10.35
CA ALA A 33 -3.68 -18.99 10.01
C ALA A 33 -4.44 -18.33 11.16
N ASP A 34 -4.21 -18.79 12.40
CA ASP A 34 -4.81 -18.19 13.60
C ASP A 34 -4.32 -16.75 13.82
N ALA A 35 -3.00 -16.52 13.69
CA ALA A 35 -2.43 -15.18 13.79
C ALA A 35 -3.00 -14.23 12.72
N LEU A 36 -3.15 -14.71 11.48
CA LEU A 36 -3.78 -13.94 10.40
C LEU A 36 -5.25 -13.65 10.70
N SER A 37 -6.00 -14.62 11.22
CA SER A 37 -7.41 -14.45 11.61
C SER A 37 -7.56 -13.35 12.66
N ILE A 38 -6.71 -13.36 13.70
CA ILE A 38 -6.68 -12.32 14.74
C ILE A 38 -6.29 -10.97 14.16
N ALA A 39 -5.26 -10.92 13.30
CA ALA A 39 -4.84 -9.68 12.65
C ALA A 39 -5.95 -9.07 11.77
N LEU A 40 -6.80 -9.90 11.14
CA LEU A 40 -7.95 -9.42 10.37
C LEU A 40 -9.09 -8.91 11.26
N LEU A 41 -9.24 -9.41 12.50
CA LEU A 41 -10.22 -8.88 13.46
C LEU A 41 -9.85 -7.46 13.91
N PHE A 42 -8.57 -7.10 13.93
CA PHE A 42 -8.14 -5.74 14.24
C PHE A 42 -8.80 -4.71 13.31
N PHE A 43 -8.94 -5.01 12.00
CA PHE A 43 -9.63 -4.09 11.09
C PHE A 43 -11.13 -3.98 11.37
N ASP A 44 -11.78 -5.01 11.90
CA ASP A 44 -13.19 -4.88 12.34
C ASP A 44 -13.31 -3.99 13.57
N VAL A 45 -12.33 -4.09 14.48
CA VAL A 45 -12.25 -3.24 15.67
C VAL A 45 -12.05 -1.77 15.32
N GLN A 46 -11.47 -1.45 14.16
CA GLN A 46 -11.24 -0.07 13.73
C GLN A 46 -12.39 0.53 12.92
N LYS A 47 -13.43 -0.22 12.54
CA LYS A 47 -14.50 0.31 11.66
C LYS A 47 -15.23 1.51 12.27
N SER A 48 -15.41 2.56 11.48
CA SER A 48 -16.35 3.66 11.74
C SER A 48 -17.63 3.46 10.94
N GLY A 49 -18.70 4.12 11.37
CA GLY A 49 -20.01 4.12 10.70
C GLY A 49 -20.93 3.07 11.28
N LYS A 50 -21.97 2.74 10.50
CA LYS A 50 -22.89 1.66 10.81
C LYS A 50 -22.21 0.29 10.63
N LEU A 51 -22.19 -0.51 11.69
CA LEU A 51 -21.50 -1.80 11.69
C LEU A 51 -22.40 -2.92 11.15
N GLU A 52 -22.17 -3.30 9.90
CA GLU A 52 -22.87 -4.45 9.29
C GLU A 52 -22.11 -5.76 9.57
N LYS A 53 -22.83 -6.77 10.10
CA LYS A 53 -22.29 -8.12 10.36
C LYS A 53 -21.03 -8.10 11.26
N SER A 54 -21.03 -7.26 12.29
CA SER A 54 -19.88 -7.15 13.20
C SER A 54 -19.56 -8.49 13.88
N ARG A 55 -18.26 -8.85 13.88
CA ARG A 55 -17.72 -9.97 14.66
C ARG A 55 -17.32 -9.54 16.08
N ILE A 56 -17.38 -8.23 16.36
CA ILE A 56 -16.89 -7.61 17.60
C ILE A 56 -18.10 -7.11 18.38
N SER A 57 -18.46 -7.84 19.45
CA SER A 57 -19.71 -7.60 20.21
C SER A 57 -19.71 -6.33 21.04
N TRP A 58 -18.54 -5.80 21.39
CA TRP A 58 -18.39 -4.61 22.22
C TRP A 58 -18.26 -3.31 21.41
N ARG A 59 -18.17 -3.39 20.09
CA ARG A 59 -18.21 -2.24 19.18
C ARG A 59 -19.64 -1.96 18.74
N GLY A 60 -20.01 -0.69 18.66
CA GLY A 60 -21.29 -0.23 18.14
C GLY A 60 -21.14 0.80 17.01
N ASP A 61 -22.28 1.27 16.52
CA ASP A 61 -22.36 2.28 15.47
C ASP A 61 -21.78 3.61 15.95
N SER A 62 -20.92 4.24 15.13
CA SER A 62 -20.22 5.48 15.49
C SER A 62 -19.97 6.37 14.27
N GLY A 63 -19.75 7.67 14.45
CA GLY A 63 -19.42 8.58 13.34
C GLY A 63 -20.49 8.65 12.23
N LEU A 64 -21.76 8.45 12.58
CA LEU A 64 -22.86 8.34 11.60
C LEU A 64 -23.15 9.64 10.84
N GLU A 65 -22.71 10.77 11.39
CA GLU A 65 -22.98 12.11 10.85
C GLU A 65 -21.76 12.70 10.12
N ASP A 66 -20.66 11.95 9.97
CA ASP A 66 -19.44 12.45 9.35
C ASP A 66 -19.72 12.89 7.89
N GLY A 67 -19.45 14.17 7.62
CA GLY A 67 -19.60 14.80 6.30
C GLY A 67 -20.98 15.36 5.98
N LYS A 68 -21.92 15.30 6.92
CA LYS A 68 -23.27 15.86 6.76
C LYS A 68 -23.27 17.36 6.49
N GLU A 69 -22.31 18.10 7.04
CA GLU A 69 -22.12 19.53 6.83
C GLU A 69 -21.83 19.87 5.35
N GLU A 70 -21.17 18.97 4.62
CA GLU A 70 -20.90 19.08 3.19
C GLU A 70 -21.92 18.33 2.32
N LYS A 71 -23.00 17.80 2.92
CA LYS A 71 -24.02 16.96 2.25
C LYS A 71 -23.43 15.71 1.60
N LEU A 72 -22.42 15.13 2.24
CA LEU A 72 -21.77 13.87 1.84
C LEU A 72 -21.95 12.81 2.91
N ASP A 73 -21.96 11.53 2.51
CA ASP A 73 -21.83 10.42 3.45
C ASP A 73 -20.36 10.03 3.57
N MET A 74 -19.72 10.47 4.67
CA MET A 74 -18.35 10.11 5.03
C MET A 74 -18.30 9.31 6.34
N SER A 75 -19.41 8.65 6.70
CA SER A 75 -19.55 7.89 7.96
C SER A 75 -18.66 6.65 8.05
N LYS A 76 -18.26 6.11 6.90
CA LYS A 76 -17.54 4.83 6.78
C LYS A 76 -16.04 5.02 6.70
N GLY A 77 -15.32 4.01 7.17
CA GLY A 77 -13.86 3.98 7.10
C GLY A 77 -13.30 3.20 8.26
N LEU A 78 -12.03 3.44 8.55
CA LEU A 78 -11.34 2.90 9.71
C LEU A 78 -10.81 4.06 10.54
N TYR A 79 -10.95 3.98 11.85
CA TYR A 79 -10.17 4.77 12.79
C TYR A 79 -8.69 4.40 12.66
N ASP A 80 -7.85 5.41 12.81
CA ASP A 80 -6.43 5.31 12.51
C ASP A 80 -5.68 4.47 13.56
N ALA A 81 -5.83 4.84 14.84
CA ALA A 81 -5.21 4.15 15.97
C ALA A 81 -6.21 4.03 17.14
N GLY A 82 -5.82 4.46 18.35
CA GLY A 82 -6.69 4.47 19.53
C GLY A 82 -7.60 5.70 19.63
N ASN A 83 -7.75 6.44 18.54
CA ASN A 83 -8.38 7.75 18.46
C ASN A 83 -9.57 7.71 17.47
N ASN A 84 -10.37 8.78 17.37
CA ASN A 84 -11.46 8.87 16.40
C ASN A 84 -11.07 9.73 15.17
N VAL A 85 -12.02 10.05 14.29
CA VAL A 85 -11.85 11.02 13.20
C VAL A 85 -12.30 12.40 13.67
N GLY A 86 -11.62 13.45 13.25
CA GLY A 86 -12.01 14.83 13.54
C GLY A 86 -10.80 15.71 13.79
N ASP A 87 -11.02 16.85 14.45
CA ASP A 87 -9.93 17.71 14.86
C ASP A 87 -9.09 17.00 15.93
N PRO A 88 -7.80 16.72 15.65
CA PRO A 88 -6.95 15.97 16.57
C PRO A 88 -6.80 16.61 17.94
N GLU A 89 -6.86 17.94 18.06
CA GLU A 89 -6.73 18.61 19.35
C GLU A 89 -7.90 18.32 20.29
N PHE A 90 -9.08 18.08 19.72
CA PHE A 90 -10.29 17.73 20.49
C PHE A 90 -10.41 16.23 20.67
N ASP A 91 -10.14 15.46 19.61
CA ASP A 91 -10.20 14.01 19.62
C ASP A 91 -9.21 13.39 20.62
N HIS A 92 -7.95 13.82 20.60
CA HIS A 92 -6.90 13.20 21.43
C HIS A 92 -6.99 13.58 22.90
N LYS A 93 -7.73 14.64 23.25
CA LYS A 93 -8.04 15.00 24.64
C LYS A 93 -9.20 14.18 25.21
N CYS A 94 -9.88 13.39 24.38
CA CYS A 94 -11.10 12.71 24.76
C CYS A 94 -10.93 11.19 24.83
N TRP A 95 -10.88 10.66 26.06
CA TRP A 95 -10.81 9.22 26.29
C TRP A 95 -12.21 8.63 26.47
N GLN A 96 -12.87 8.30 25.37
CA GLN A 96 -14.22 7.74 25.39
C GLN A 96 -14.46 6.75 24.26
N ARG A 97 -15.61 6.09 24.33
CA ARG A 97 -16.08 5.18 23.28
C ARG A 97 -16.49 5.98 22.03
N PRO A 98 -16.15 5.52 20.80
CA PRO A 98 -16.52 6.22 19.57
C PRO A 98 -18.04 6.39 19.40
N GLU A 99 -18.83 5.48 19.98
CA GLU A 99 -20.30 5.45 19.85
C GLU A 99 -20.99 6.61 20.60
N VAL A 100 -20.32 7.23 21.58
CA VAL A 100 -20.86 8.34 22.39
C VAL A 100 -20.12 9.65 22.16
N ALA A 101 -19.17 9.68 21.23
CA ALA A 101 -18.33 10.83 21.02
C ALA A 101 -19.11 11.98 20.35
N ALA A 102 -19.39 13.03 21.14
CA ALA A 102 -20.06 14.25 20.68
C ALA A 102 -19.05 15.37 20.34
N LEU A 103 -17.95 15.02 19.68
CA LEU A 103 -16.92 15.98 19.29
C LEU A 103 -17.20 16.54 17.89
N PRO A 104 -16.78 17.78 17.58
CA PRO A 104 -16.74 18.26 16.20
C PRO A 104 -15.80 17.39 15.35
N ARG A 105 -16.27 16.98 14.17
CA ARG A 105 -15.53 16.11 13.24
C ARG A 105 -15.41 16.78 11.87
N PRO A 106 -14.71 17.91 11.76
CA PRO A 106 -14.66 18.69 10.54
C PRO A 106 -14.01 17.89 9.40
N LEU A 107 -14.62 17.97 8.22
CA LEU A 107 -14.00 17.45 7.01
C LEU A 107 -12.79 18.26 6.57
N MET A 108 -11.80 17.55 6.05
CA MET A 108 -10.64 18.12 5.38
C MET A 108 -10.56 17.56 3.98
N GLN A 109 -10.25 18.40 3.00
CA GLN A 109 -10.16 17.99 1.61
C GLN A 109 -8.92 18.57 0.92
N VAL A 110 -8.39 17.79 -0.01
CA VAL A 110 -7.37 18.24 -0.96
C VAL A 110 -8.05 18.55 -2.28
N ASN A 111 -7.59 19.59 -2.97
CA ASN A 111 -8.14 20.04 -4.25
C ASN A 111 -7.03 20.70 -5.10
N SER A 112 -7.39 21.34 -6.21
CA SER A 112 -6.42 21.98 -7.11
C SER A 112 -5.66 23.15 -6.48
N SER A 113 -6.24 23.81 -5.47
CA SER A 113 -5.62 24.93 -4.74
C SER A 113 -4.88 24.46 -3.47
N TYR A 114 -5.32 23.35 -2.89
CA TYR A 114 -4.74 22.69 -1.72
C TYR A 114 -4.33 21.26 -2.10
N PRO A 115 -3.22 21.09 -2.85
CA PRO A 115 -2.83 19.81 -3.42
C PRO A 115 -2.48 18.76 -2.35
N GLY A 116 -2.61 17.49 -2.72
CA GLY A 116 -2.33 16.36 -1.83
C GLY A 116 -1.97 15.11 -2.62
N SER A 117 -0.86 15.17 -3.35
CA SER A 117 -0.38 14.09 -4.21
C SER A 117 -0.15 12.80 -3.45
N ASN A 118 0.41 12.86 -2.24
CA ASN A 118 0.67 11.68 -1.41
C ASN A 118 -0.64 10.95 -1.05
N VAL A 119 -1.64 11.64 -0.50
CA VAL A 119 -2.91 11.01 -0.09
C VAL A 119 -3.73 10.55 -1.30
N ALA A 120 -3.76 11.32 -2.38
CA ALA A 120 -4.48 10.96 -3.60
C ALA A 120 -3.82 9.75 -4.30
N ALA A 121 -2.49 9.70 -4.36
CA ALA A 121 -1.76 8.56 -4.94
C ALA A 121 -1.91 7.28 -4.11
N GLU A 122 -1.83 7.35 -2.78
CA GLU A 122 -2.10 6.19 -1.91
C GLU A 122 -3.54 5.70 -2.03
N THR A 123 -4.50 6.62 -2.14
CA THR A 123 -5.90 6.25 -2.40
C THR A 123 -6.06 5.59 -3.77
N ALA A 124 -5.34 6.07 -4.80
CA ALA A 124 -5.29 5.44 -6.10
C ALA A 124 -4.72 4.00 -6.03
N VAL A 125 -3.67 3.77 -5.24
CA VAL A 125 -3.11 2.44 -4.99
C VAL A 125 -4.14 1.52 -4.35
N ALA A 126 -4.82 1.99 -3.30
CA ALA A 126 -5.82 1.20 -2.58
C ALA A 126 -6.94 0.77 -3.54
N MET A 127 -7.46 1.70 -4.33
CA MET A 127 -8.51 1.41 -5.32
C MET A 127 -8.02 0.50 -6.45
N ALA A 128 -6.82 0.72 -6.99
CA ALA A 128 -6.25 -0.13 -8.03
C ALA A 128 -6.03 -1.57 -7.55
N SER A 129 -5.47 -1.73 -6.35
CA SER A 129 -5.23 -3.04 -5.73
C SER A 129 -6.54 -3.76 -5.43
N THR A 130 -7.52 -3.04 -4.88
CA THR A 130 -8.85 -3.58 -4.58
C THR A 130 -9.59 -3.99 -5.86
N SER A 131 -9.41 -3.25 -6.96
CA SER A 131 -9.99 -3.61 -8.25
C SER A 131 -9.52 -4.98 -8.75
N LEU A 132 -8.27 -5.37 -8.47
CA LEU A 132 -7.74 -6.67 -8.84
C LEU A 132 -8.38 -7.80 -8.03
N VAL A 133 -8.59 -7.58 -6.73
CA VAL A 133 -9.24 -8.56 -5.83
C VAL A 133 -10.68 -8.85 -6.29
N PHE A 134 -11.44 -7.81 -6.62
CA PHE A 134 -12.85 -7.95 -7.02
C PHE A 134 -13.04 -8.27 -8.50
N ARG A 135 -11.97 -8.43 -9.28
CA ARG A 135 -12.05 -8.58 -10.74
C ARG A 135 -12.90 -9.77 -11.19
N SER A 136 -12.80 -10.89 -10.48
CA SER A 136 -13.51 -12.14 -10.81
C SER A 136 -14.88 -12.27 -10.13
N THR A 137 -15.11 -11.59 -9.00
CA THR A 137 -16.31 -11.74 -8.17
C THR A 137 -17.31 -10.60 -8.34
N HIS A 138 -16.83 -9.37 -8.52
CA HIS A 138 -17.66 -8.15 -8.63
C HIS A 138 -17.11 -7.20 -9.70
N LEU A 139 -17.27 -7.59 -10.97
CA LEU A 139 -16.68 -6.91 -12.12
C LEU A 139 -17.08 -5.42 -12.24
N ALA A 140 -18.34 -5.07 -11.98
CA ALA A 140 -18.80 -3.68 -12.04
C ALA A 140 -18.11 -2.81 -10.98
N TYR A 141 -17.99 -3.32 -9.75
CA TYR A 141 -17.30 -2.63 -8.66
C TYR A 141 -15.79 -2.52 -8.92
N SER A 142 -15.17 -3.60 -9.42
CA SER A 142 -13.78 -3.60 -9.86
C SER A 142 -13.51 -2.50 -10.90
N ARG A 143 -14.38 -2.36 -11.91
CA ARG A 143 -14.27 -1.29 -12.93
C ARG A 143 -14.44 0.10 -12.34
N LEU A 144 -15.37 0.28 -11.39
CA LEU A 144 -15.59 1.54 -10.71
C LEU A 144 -14.36 1.97 -9.90
N LEU A 145 -13.78 1.06 -9.12
CA LEU A 145 -12.54 1.29 -8.37
C LEU A 145 -11.39 1.67 -9.30
N LEU A 146 -11.23 0.94 -10.41
CA LEU A 146 -10.15 1.22 -11.36
C LEU A 146 -10.33 2.57 -12.07
N LYS A 147 -11.58 2.99 -12.34
CA LYS A 147 -11.88 4.34 -12.85
C LYS A 147 -11.41 5.41 -11.86
N HIS A 148 -11.79 5.30 -10.60
CA HIS A 148 -11.40 6.28 -9.57
C HIS A 148 -9.90 6.25 -9.27
N ALA A 149 -9.27 5.08 -9.28
CA ALA A 149 -7.81 4.96 -9.15
C ALA A 149 -7.07 5.79 -10.21
N ARG A 150 -7.52 5.74 -11.47
CA ARG A 150 -6.93 6.54 -12.55
C ARG A 150 -7.19 8.04 -12.37
N GLN A 151 -8.39 8.43 -11.96
CA GLN A 151 -8.73 9.83 -11.70
C GLN A 151 -7.88 10.42 -10.57
N LEU A 152 -7.72 9.68 -9.47
CA LEU A 152 -6.90 10.08 -8.34
C LEU A 152 -5.42 10.15 -8.68
N PHE A 153 -4.91 9.21 -9.48
CA PHE A 153 -3.53 9.28 -9.99
C PHE A 153 -3.32 10.53 -10.84
N VAL A 154 -4.23 10.81 -11.77
CA VAL A 154 -4.13 12.01 -12.62
C VAL A 154 -4.20 13.28 -11.78
N PHE A 155 -5.11 13.36 -10.81
CA PHE A 155 -5.18 14.48 -9.86
C PHE A 155 -3.86 14.65 -9.10
N ALA A 156 -3.34 13.57 -8.51
CA ALA A 156 -2.10 13.59 -7.74
C ALA A 156 -0.89 14.07 -8.55
N ASP A 157 -0.79 13.66 -9.81
CA ASP A 157 0.30 14.07 -10.69
C ASP A 157 0.09 15.47 -11.29
N THR A 158 -1.15 15.90 -11.51
CA THR A 158 -1.45 17.22 -12.09
C THR A 158 -1.23 18.33 -11.06
N TYR A 159 -1.72 18.14 -9.84
CA TYR A 159 -1.65 19.11 -8.74
C TYR A 159 -0.62 18.61 -7.72
N LYS A 160 0.67 18.80 -8.05
CA LYS A 160 1.78 18.31 -7.23
C LYS A 160 1.91 19.12 -5.93
N GLY A 161 1.84 18.42 -4.80
CA GLY A 161 2.06 18.99 -3.47
C GLY A 161 1.77 17.99 -2.36
N SER A 162 2.39 18.18 -1.20
CA SER A 162 2.14 17.33 -0.04
C SER A 162 0.85 17.75 0.67
N CYS A 163 0.05 16.77 1.10
CA CYS A 163 -1.16 17.02 1.88
C CYS A 163 -0.87 17.79 3.17
N SER A 164 0.26 17.48 3.84
CA SER A 164 0.64 18.14 5.08
C SER A 164 1.08 19.60 4.87
N ASP A 165 1.57 19.98 3.69
CA ASP A 165 1.86 21.38 3.35
C ASP A 165 0.55 22.17 3.14
N SER A 166 -0.43 21.53 2.50
CA SER A 166 -1.74 22.12 2.22
C SER A 166 -2.66 22.19 3.44
N LEU A 167 -2.51 21.24 4.38
CA LEU A 167 -3.32 21.10 5.59
C LEU A 167 -2.38 21.01 6.81
N PRO A 168 -1.88 22.15 7.33
CA PRO A 168 -0.87 22.18 8.38
C PRO A 168 -1.24 21.38 9.64
N GLN A 169 -2.53 21.26 9.96
CA GLN A 169 -3.01 20.46 11.09
C GLN A 169 -2.65 18.97 10.98
N VAL A 170 -2.38 18.46 9.77
CA VAL A 170 -1.97 17.06 9.55
C VAL A 170 -0.48 16.86 9.89
N GLN A 171 0.35 17.91 9.83
CA GLN A 171 1.80 17.81 10.05
C GLN A 171 2.16 17.24 11.42
N ASN A 172 1.39 17.53 12.46
CA ASN A 172 1.68 17.05 13.81
C ASN A 172 1.46 15.53 13.99
N TYR A 173 0.82 14.87 13.02
CA TYR A 173 0.42 13.46 13.11
C TYR A 173 0.99 12.63 11.97
N TYR A 174 0.76 13.08 10.73
CA TYR A 174 1.14 12.40 9.50
C TYR A 174 1.91 13.34 8.58
N ASN A 175 3.06 13.84 9.06
CA ASN A 175 3.95 14.63 8.21
C ASN A 175 4.62 13.74 7.15
N THR A 176 4.53 14.13 5.88
CA THR A 176 5.08 13.33 4.78
C THR A 176 6.50 13.77 4.42
N SER A 177 7.39 12.83 4.10
CA SER A 177 8.75 13.15 3.64
C SER A 177 8.81 13.62 2.17
N GLY A 178 7.66 13.73 1.52
CA GLY A 178 7.49 14.04 0.10
C GLY A 178 6.37 13.23 -0.55
N TYR A 179 6.16 13.38 -1.85
CA TYR A 179 5.10 12.68 -2.60
C TYR A 179 5.59 11.85 -3.78
N GLY A 180 6.85 12.03 -4.20
CA GLY A 180 7.40 11.39 -5.40
C GLY A 180 7.34 9.86 -5.33
N ASP A 181 7.69 9.27 -4.19
CA ASP A 181 7.63 7.83 -3.98
C ASP A 181 6.19 7.28 -4.05
N LYS A 182 5.20 8.05 -3.57
CA LYS A 182 3.77 7.69 -3.66
C LYS A 182 3.27 7.73 -5.09
N LEU A 183 3.71 8.71 -5.89
CA LEU A 183 3.39 8.77 -7.33
C LEU A 183 3.98 7.57 -8.09
N LEU A 184 5.24 7.20 -7.82
CA LEU A 184 5.85 6.02 -8.42
C LEU A 184 5.11 4.73 -8.02
N TRP A 185 4.74 4.62 -6.75
CA TRP A 185 3.99 3.48 -6.22
C TRP A 185 2.61 3.36 -6.86
N ALA A 186 1.87 4.47 -6.97
CA ALA A 186 0.59 4.52 -7.65
C ALA A 186 0.70 4.16 -9.14
N ALA A 187 1.69 4.70 -9.85
CA ALA A 187 1.93 4.35 -11.24
C ALA A 187 2.20 2.84 -11.40
N ALA A 188 3.04 2.25 -10.55
CA ALA A 188 3.32 0.82 -10.56
C ALA A 188 2.05 -0.02 -10.31
N CYS A 189 1.28 0.29 -9.26
CA CYS A 189 0.05 -0.44 -8.94
C CYS A 189 -1.02 -0.30 -10.03
N VAL A 190 -1.23 0.90 -10.58
CA VAL A 190 -2.18 1.13 -11.69
C VAL A 190 -1.72 0.42 -12.97
N TYR A 191 -0.41 0.40 -13.26
CA TYR A 191 0.13 -0.42 -14.36
C TYR A 191 -0.20 -1.90 -14.16
N HIS A 192 0.00 -2.45 -12.96
CA HIS A 192 -0.33 -3.86 -12.68
C HIS A 192 -1.84 -4.15 -12.78
N ALA A 193 -2.69 -3.21 -12.40
CA ALA A 193 -4.14 -3.34 -12.52
C ALA A 193 -4.64 -3.27 -13.97
N THR A 194 -4.00 -2.45 -14.81
CA THR A 194 -4.51 -2.08 -16.14
C THR A 194 -3.76 -2.66 -17.33
N GLY A 195 -2.46 -2.92 -17.18
CA GLY A 195 -1.53 -3.14 -18.29
C GLY A 195 -1.19 -1.89 -19.11
N GLY A 196 -1.62 -0.69 -18.68
CA GLY A 196 -1.40 0.55 -19.42
C GLY A 196 0.06 1.01 -19.40
N MET A 197 0.73 0.97 -20.54
CA MET A 197 2.17 1.27 -20.66
C MET A 197 2.53 2.70 -20.25
N ALA A 198 1.62 3.67 -20.37
CA ALA A 198 1.85 5.04 -19.91
C ALA A 198 2.21 5.11 -18.41
N TYR A 199 1.63 4.25 -17.57
CA TYR A 199 1.95 4.19 -16.15
C TYR A 199 3.31 3.55 -15.88
N LEU A 200 3.68 2.52 -16.65
CA LEU A 200 5.02 1.94 -16.56
C LEU A 200 6.07 2.97 -16.98
N GLN A 201 5.83 3.66 -18.10
CA GLN A 201 6.67 4.75 -18.60
C GLN A 201 6.84 5.85 -17.56
N TYR A 202 5.73 6.27 -16.94
CA TYR A 202 5.78 7.23 -15.85
C TYR A 202 6.71 6.74 -14.73
N ALA A 203 6.50 5.52 -14.23
CA ALA A 203 7.30 4.97 -13.14
C ALA A 203 8.79 4.80 -13.50
N THR A 204 9.13 4.53 -14.76
CA THR A 204 10.53 4.41 -15.21
C THR A 204 11.19 5.76 -15.50
N VAL A 205 10.45 6.75 -16.00
CA VAL A 205 11.00 8.08 -16.28
C VAL A 205 11.12 8.88 -14.98
N GLN A 206 10.03 8.96 -14.22
CA GLN A 206 10.00 9.69 -12.94
C GLN A 206 10.86 9.01 -11.86
N GLY A 207 11.12 7.70 -12.02
CA GLY A 207 12.04 6.96 -11.15
C GLY A 207 13.42 7.61 -11.05
N ASN A 208 13.91 8.23 -12.12
CA ASN A 208 15.22 8.90 -12.12
C ASN A 208 15.26 10.17 -11.25
N TYR A 209 14.11 10.72 -10.88
CA TYR A 209 13.98 11.95 -10.10
C TYR A 209 13.48 11.69 -8.68
N PHE A 210 12.63 10.67 -8.49
CA PHE A 210 11.97 10.40 -7.21
C PHE A 210 12.55 9.20 -6.45
N THR A 211 13.66 8.63 -6.91
CA THR A 211 14.33 7.54 -6.19
C THR A 211 15.78 7.89 -5.90
N ASP A 212 16.28 7.34 -4.80
CA ASP A 212 17.71 7.30 -4.49
C ASP A 212 18.22 5.88 -4.75
N TRP A 213 18.85 5.69 -5.91
CA TRP A 213 19.24 4.36 -6.38
C TRP A 213 20.35 3.77 -5.51
N GLY A 214 20.14 2.55 -5.03
CA GLY A 214 21.08 1.86 -4.14
C GLY A 214 20.89 2.17 -2.65
N ALA A 215 20.06 3.15 -2.30
CA ALA A 215 19.72 3.43 -0.90
C ALA A 215 18.78 2.36 -0.33
N LYS A 216 19.08 1.91 0.90
CA LYS A 216 18.22 1.00 1.66
C LYS A 216 17.12 1.80 2.35
N THR A 217 15.97 1.92 1.68
CA THR A 217 14.75 2.47 2.27
C THR A 217 13.90 1.36 2.86
N TRP A 218 12.89 1.73 3.64
CA TRP A 218 11.98 0.75 4.26
C TRP A 218 10.53 1.14 4.00
N PHE A 219 9.74 0.13 3.62
CA PHE A 219 8.33 0.31 3.33
C PHE A 219 7.54 0.75 4.57
N SER A 220 6.82 1.86 4.46
CA SER A 220 5.95 2.38 5.51
C SER A 220 4.76 3.15 4.91
N TRP A 221 3.93 3.74 5.76
CA TRP A 221 2.88 4.66 5.29
C TRP A 221 3.47 5.87 4.54
N ASP A 222 4.67 6.31 4.91
CA ASP A 222 5.36 7.48 4.35
C ASP A 222 6.44 7.14 3.32
N ASN A 223 6.98 5.92 3.24
CA ASN A 223 7.97 5.61 2.21
C ASN A 223 7.59 4.36 1.44
N LYS A 224 7.36 4.51 0.13
CA LYS A 224 6.92 3.44 -0.77
C LYS A 224 8.01 2.90 -1.68
N LEU A 225 9.22 3.46 -1.63
CA LEU A 225 10.29 3.15 -2.58
C LEU A 225 10.62 1.66 -2.60
N THR A 226 10.78 1.03 -1.43
CA THR A 226 11.03 -0.42 -1.34
C THR A 226 9.92 -1.23 -2.02
N GLY A 227 8.65 -0.87 -1.77
CA GLY A 227 7.50 -1.55 -2.37
C GLY A 227 7.50 -1.40 -3.89
N THR A 228 7.70 -0.19 -4.38
CA THR A 228 7.81 0.13 -5.81
C THR A 228 8.96 -0.64 -6.47
N GLN A 229 10.15 -0.66 -5.86
CA GLN A 229 11.32 -1.38 -6.35
C GLN A 229 11.05 -2.87 -6.48
N VAL A 230 10.50 -3.50 -5.43
CA VAL A 230 10.14 -4.92 -5.46
C VAL A 230 9.08 -5.19 -6.52
N LEU A 231 8.01 -4.39 -6.57
CA LEU A 231 6.92 -4.59 -7.51
C LEU A 231 7.38 -4.46 -8.97
N LEU A 232 8.14 -3.40 -9.30
CA LEU A 232 8.64 -3.17 -10.65
C LEU A 232 9.75 -4.15 -11.06
N SER A 233 10.54 -4.67 -10.11
CA SER A 233 11.51 -5.73 -10.42
C SER A 233 10.83 -6.96 -11.07
N ARG A 234 9.57 -7.26 -10.70
CA ARG A 234 8.79 -8.36 -11.27
C ARG A 234 8.51 -8.16 -12.77
N VAL A 235 8.41 -6.92 -13.22
CA VAL A 235 8.20 -6.61 -14.64
C VAL A 235 9.38 -7.12 -15.47
N SER A 236 10.62 -6.91 -14.99
CA SER A 236 11.84 -7.43 -15.63
C SER A 236 11.87 -8.95 -15.73
N PHE A 237 11.30 -9.66 -14.75
CA PHE A 237 11.28 -11.13 -14.73
C PHE A 237 10.18 -11.73 -15.62
N PHE A 238 8.98 -11.13 -15.63
CA PHE A 238 7.78 -11.78 -16.18
C PHE A 238 7.20 -11.13 -17.44
N LYS A 239 7.64 -9.92 -17.82
CA LYS A 239 7.08 -9.17 -18.96
C LYS A 239 8.19 -8.60 -19.84
N SER A 240 8.87 -9.45 -20.61
CA SER A 240 10.01 -9.03 -21.47
C SER A 240 9.65 -8.66 -22.91
N ARG A 241 8.39 -8.81 -23.34
CA ARG A 241 7.98 -8.47 -24.72
C ARG A 241 7.49 -7.02 -24.77
N SER A 242 8.25 -6.18 -25.49
CA SER A 242 7.93 -4.78 -25.84
C SER A 242 8.25 -3.69 -24.79
N ILE A 243 9.33 -3.84 -24.03
CA ILE A 243 9.87 -2.78 -23.15
C ILE A 243 10.95 -1.98 -23.91
N ARG A 244 10.93 -0.66 -23.82
CA ARG A 244 11.96 0.21 -24.42
C ARG A 244 13.31 0.07 -23.71
N VAL A 245 14.41 0.38 -24.38
CA VAL A 245 15.76 0.25 -23.78
C VAL A 245 15.90 1.09 -22.50
N GLU A 246 15.43 2.33 -22.51
CA GLU A 246 15.47 3.21 -21.32
C GLU A 246 14.63 2.67 -20.16
N GLU A 247 13.39 2.24 -20.43
CA GLU A 247 12.53 1.58 -19.45
C GLU A 247 13.23 0.35 -18.85
N SER A 248 13.92 -0.44 -19.69
CA SER A 248 14.69 -1.60 -19.27
C SER A 248 15.84 -1.23 -18.33
N ILE A 249 16.55 -0.12 -18.56
CA ILE A 249 17.64 0.33 -17.68
C ILE A 249 17.09 0.69 -16.30
N THR A 250 16.06 1.52 -16.21
CA THR A 250 15.47 1.89 -14.91
C THR A 250 14.89 0.68 -14.18
N LEU A 251 14.28 -0.26 -14.91
CA LEU A 251 13.80 -1.51 -14.33
C LEU A 251 14.92 -2.39 -13.74
N GLN A 252 16.12 -2.38 -14.32
CA GLN A 252 17.29 -3.02 -13.71
C GLN A 252 17.74 -2.30 -12.43
N LEU A 253 17.65 -0.96 -12.38
CA LEU A 253 17.95 -0.19 -11.17
C LEU A 253 16.96 -0.48 -10.04
N TYR A 254 15.66 -0.57 -10.36
CA TYR A 254 14.64 -1.01 -9.40
C TYR A 254 14.95 -2.40 -8.85
N LYS A 255 15.28 -3.36 -9.73
CA LYS A 255 15.66 -4.71 -9.33
C LYS A 255 16.89 -4.71 -8.42
N ARG A 256 17.98 -4.06 -8.82
CA ARG A 256 19.23 -4.02 -8.04
C ARG A 256 19.02 -3.40 -6.67
N THR A 257 18.22 -2.34 -6.59
CA THR A 257 17.93 -1.69 -5.31
C THR A 257 17.04 -2.57 -4.41
N ALA A 258 16.04 -3.27 -4.98
CA ALA A 258 15.27 -4.26 -4.25
C ALA A 258 16.14 -5.39 -3.68
N GLU A 259 17.10 -5.89 -4.47
CA GLU A 259 18.07 -6.91 -4.02
C GLU A 259 18.91 -6.41 -2.84
N LEU A 260 19.38 -5.15 -2.85
CA LEU A 260 20.12 -4.57 -1.74
C LEU A 260 19.29 -4.50 -0.44
N VAL A 261 17.99 -4.19 -0.54
CA VAL A 261 17.09 -4.20 0.63
C VAL A 261 16.91 -5.61 1.16
N VAL A 262 16.64 -6.59 0.30
CA VAL A 262 16.48 -8.00 0.69
C VAL A 262 17.77 -8.53 1.31
N CYS A 263 18.93 -8.22 0.72
CA CYS A 263 20.24 -8.57 1.28
C CYS A 263 20.47 -7.91 2.65
N GLY A 264 19.96 -6.69 2.89
CA GLY A 264 20.01 -6.07 4.22
C GLY A 264 19.18 -6.83 5.28
N LEU A 265 18.09 -7.48 4.86
CA LEU A 265 17.19 -8.21 5.74
C LEU A 265 17.63 -9.65 6.04
N LEU A 266 18.52 -10.23 5.23
CA LEU A 266 18.99 -11.60 5.42
C LEU A 266 20.14 -11.66 6.43
N PRO A 267 20.05 -12.49 7.49
CA PRO A 267 21.04 -12.50 8.57
C PRO A 267 22.46 -12.89 8.12
N ASN A 268 22.58 -13.74 7.11
CA ASN A 268 23.87 -14.26 6.62
C ASN A 268 24.41 -13.47 5.40
N SER A 269 23.82 -12.31 5.11
CA SER A 269 24.29 -11.43 4.03
C SER A 269 25.47 -10.59 4.50
N SER A 270 26.44 -10.36 3.62
CA SER A 270 27.56 -9.44 3.87
C SER A 270 27.13 -7.99 4.11
N SER A 271 25.88 -7.65 3.79
CA SER A 271 25.29 -6.31 3.94
C SER A 271 24.13 -6.27 4.95
N ALA A 272 24.02 -7.29 5.80
CA ALA A 272 22.96 -7.45 6.79
C ALA A 272 22.89 -6.26 7.76
N SER A 273 21.67 -5.82 8.07
CA SER A 273 21.41 -4.83 9.11
C SER A 273 21.67 -5.40 10.50
N GLN A 274 21.99 -4.51 11.45
CA GLN A 274 22.15 -4.87 12.86
C GLN A 274 20.86 -5.49 13.41
N ARG A 275 20.99 -6.30 14.47
CA ARG A 275 19.85 -6.95 15.13
C ARG A 275 19.85 -6.74 16.63
N THR A 276 18.69 -6.89 17.24
CA THR A 276 18.56 -7.07 18.70
C THR A 276 19.04 -8.47 19.08
N GLU A 277 19.23 -8.71 20.37
CA GLU A 277 19.53 -10.07 20.89
C GLU A 277 18.42 -11.06 20.52
N GLY A 278 17.15 -10.62 20.50
CA GLY A 278 16.00 -11.38 20.01
C GLY A 278 15.91 -11.50 18.48
N LEU A 279 16.99 -11.23 17.75
CA LEU A 279 17.11 -11.31 16.29
C LEU A 279 16.19 -10.39 15.48
N LEU A 280 15.55 -9.39 16.10
CA LEU A 280 14.77 -8.39 15.36
C LEU A 280 15.71 -7.46 14.60
N SER A 281 15.44 -7.23 13.31
CA SER A 281 16.21 -6.30 12.49
C SER A 281 16.07 -4.88 13.00
N LYS A 282 17.20 -4.25 13.35
CA LYS A 282 17.25 -2.83 13.72
C LYS A 282 17.21 -2.00 12.44
N ARG A 283 16.38 -0.97 12.45
CA ARG A 283 16.37 0.07 11.42
C ARG A 283 17.46 1.07 11.80
N THR A 284 18.53 1.16 11.02
CA THR A 284 19.42 2.32 11.10
C THR A 284 18.62 3.53 10.60
N GLN A 285 18.34 4.48 11.48
CA GLN A 285 17.89 5.80 11.06
C GLN A 285 19.11 6.47 10.41
N TYR A 286 18.97 6.83 9.13
CA TYR A 286 19.88 7.74 8.45
C TYR A 286 19.27 9.13 8.46
#